data_AF-A0A9P6UXR8-F1
#
_entry.id   AF-A0A9P6UXR8-F1
#
_cell.length_a   1.000
_cell.length_b   1.000
_cell.length_c   1.000
_cell.angle_alpha   90.00
_cell.angle_beta   90.00
_cell.angle_gamma   90.00
#
_symmetry.space_group_name_H-M   'P 1'
#
loop_
_entity.id
_entity.type
_entity.pdbx_description
1 polymer ?
#
loop_
_entity_poly.entity_id
_entity_poly.type
_entity_poly.pdbx_seq_one_letter_code
_entity_poly.pdbx_strand_id
1 'polypeptide(L)' 'MAIKEPADQARITLKSHMLNDLGMDVFKKYQLLDKLERELESIDIAVQDADKAQTLEDIVTIVRQAQAQSQV' A
#
# COMPACT_ATOMS: atom_id res chain seq x y z
N MET A 1 -38.34 11.15 4.87
CA MET A 1 -37.47 10.78 6.00
C MET A 1 -36.20 10.18 5.38
N ALA A 2 -35.16 11.01 5.19
CA ALA A 2 -33.91 10.55 4.59
C ALA A 2 -33.20 9.68 5.62
N ILE A 3 -33.13 8.39 5.33
CA ILE A 3 -32.35 7.43 6.10
C ILE A 3 -30.90 7.87 5.90
N LYS A 4 -30.31 8.52 6.91
CA LYS A 4 -28.88 8.81 6.93
C LYS A 4 -28.19 7.46 6.86
N GLU A 5 -27.53 7.20 5.73
CA GLU A 5 -26.61 6.08 5.60
C GLU A 5 -25.69 6.06 6.82
N PRO A 6 -25.53 4.92 7.51
CA PRO A 6 -24.59 4.83 8.61
C PRO A 6 -23.20 5.11 8.06
N ALA A 7 -22.56 6.12 8.64
CA ALA A 7 -21.17 6.46 8.37
C ALA A 7 -20.27 5.28 8.75
N ASP A 8 -19.84 4.46 7.79
CA ASP A 8 -18.68 3.55 7.96
C ASP A 8 -18.16 2.91 6.65
N GLN A 9 -18.17 3.63 5.53
CA GLN A 9 -17.25 3.26 4.44
C GLN A 9 -15.93 3.97 4.72
N ALA A 10 -15.01 3.32 5.42
CA ALA A 10 -13.62 3.74 5.44
C ALA A 10 -13.13 3.77 3.99
N ARG A 11 -13.23 4.93 3.34
CA ARG A 11 -12.79 5.11 1.95
C ARG A 11 -11.28 5.06 1.96
N ILE A 12 -10.74 3.86 1.74
CA ILE A 12 -9.32 3.68 1.46
C ILE A 12 -9.06 4.40 0.14
N THR A 13 -8.33 5.50 0.22
CA THR A 13 -7.91 6.28 -0.95
C THR A 13 -6.42 6.16 -1.14
N LEU A 14 -5.92 6.47 -2.34
CA LEU A 14 -4.48 6.52 -2.59
C LEU A 14 -3.75 7.50 -1.65
N LYS A 15 -4.45 8.55 -1.22
CA LYS A 15 -3.95 9.56 -0.29
C LYS A 15 -4.02 9.14 1.19
N SER A 16 -4.62 7.98 1.49
CA SER A 16 -4.73 7.50 2.86
C SER A 16 -3.34 7.18 3.42
N HIS A 17 -3.05 7.75 4.58
CA HIS A 17 -1.80 7.54 5.27
C HIS A 17 -1.78 6.14 5.90
N MET A 18 -0.73 5.38 5.64
CA MET A 18 -0.54 4.00 6.09
C MET A 18 -0.70 3.87 7.61
N LEU A 19 0.03 4.68 8.37
CA LEU A 19 -0.05 4.66 9.83
C LEU A 19 -1.33 5.33 10.37
N ASN A 20 -1.56 6.59 10.02
CA ASN A 20 -2.60 7.41 10.64
C ASN A 20 -4.04 7.08 10.21
N ASP A 21 -4.26 6.71 8.94
CA ASP A 21 -5.59 6.38 8.43
C ASP A 21 -5.86 4.87 8.41
N LEU A 22 -4.84 4.05 8.13
CA LEU A 22 -4.99 2.59 7.96
C LEU A 22 -4.47 1.78 9.15
N GLY A 23 -3.81 2.40 10.14
CA GLY A 23 -3.24 1.69 11.29
C GLY A 23 -2.17 0.65 10.91
N MET A 24 -1.50 0.87 9.78
CA MET A 24 -0.41 0.03 9.27
C MET A 24 0.94 0.55 9.75
N ASP A 25 1.43 -0.08 10.81
CA ASP A 25 2.81 0.02 11.28
C ASP A 25 3.81 -0.53 10.24
N VAL A 26 5.08 -0.15 10.40
CA VAL A 26 6.19 -0.60 9.53
C VAL A 26 6.21 -2.12 9.34
N PHE A 27 5.97 -2.91 10.39
CA PHE A 27 5.88 -4.38 10.28
C PHE A 27 4.75 -4.87 9.38
N LYS A 28 3.57 -4.23 9.45
CA LYS A 28 2.44 -4.57 8.58
C LYS A 28 2.70 -4.14 7.14
N LYS A 29 3.39 -3.01 6.94
CA LYS A 29 3.86 -2.58 5.61
C LYS A 29 4.81 -3.62 5.00
N TYR A 30 5.78 -4.13 5.77
CA TYR A 30 6.66 -5.20 5.30
C TYR A 30 5.90 -6.48 4.94
N GLN A 31 4.93 -6.89 5.76
CA GLN A 31 4.10 -8.06 5.45
C GLN A 31 3.23 -7.85 4.21
N LEU A 32 2.73 -6.64 3.99
CA LEU A 32 1.96 -6.29 2.79
C LEU A 32 2.84 -6.40 1.54
N LEU A 33 4.06 -5.89 1.61
CA LEU A 33 5.01 -5.92 0.49
C LEU A 33 5.49 -7.34 0.20
N ASP A 34 5.89 -8.13 1.20
CA ASP A 34 6.28 -9.54 1.00
C ASP A 34 5.13 -10.35 0.35
N LYS A 35 3.87 -10.09 0.73
CA LYS A 35 2.72 -10.69 0.07
C LYS A 35 2.56 -10.21 -1.37
N LEU A 36 2.75 -8.92 -1.64
CA LEU A 36 2.69 -8.37 -2.99
C LEU A 36 3.79 -8.94 -3.88
N GLU A 37 5.01 -9.12 -3.37
CA GLU A 37 6.13 -9.75 -4.08
C GLU A 37 5.81 -11.20 -4.45
N ARG A 38 5.18 -11.94 -3.54
CA ARG A 38 4.73 -13.32 -3.80
C ARG A 38 3.60 -13.40 -4.82
N GLU A 39 2.64 -12.48 -4.77
CA GLU A 39 1.46 -12.49 -5.66
C GLU A 39 1.75 -11.96 -7.06
N LEU A 40 2.66 -10.98 -7.19
CA LEU A 40 2.96 -10.32 -8.45
C LEU A 40 4.15 -10.94 -9.20
N GLU A 41 4.65 -12.10 -8.75
CA GLU A 41 5.72 -12.93 -9.33
C GLU A 41 6.66 -12.17 -10.29
N SER A 42 7.89 -11.86 -9.84
CA SER A 42 8.90 -11.02 -10.53
C SER A 42 8.85 -9.54 -10.18
N ILE A 43 8.70 -9.21 -8.89
CA ILE A 43 9.07 -7.89 -8.37
C ILE A 43 10.01 -8.06 -7.18
N ASP A 44 11.04 -7.24 -7.13
CA ASP A 44 11.93 -7.11 -5.97
C ASP A 44 11.71 -5.70 -5.39
N ILE A 45 11.15 -5.65 -4.19
CA ILE A 45 10.87 -4.40 -3.49
C ILE A 45 11.90 -4.24 -2.38
N ALA A 46 12.75 -3.22 -2.51
CA ALA A 46 13.71 -2.93 -1.46
C ALA A 46 12.98 -2.54 -0.15
N VAL A 47 13.39 -3.18 0.94
CA VAL A 47 12.95 -2.90 2.33
C VAL A 47 13.09 -1.40 2.67
N GLN A 48 14.07 -0.71 2.09
CA GLN A 48 14.28 0.72 2.31
C GLN A 48 13.17 1.60 1.70
N ASP A 49 12.53 1.15 0.63
CA ASP A 49 11.43 1.87 -0.01
C ASP A 49 10.11 1.65 0.75
N ALA A 50 9.95 0.49 1.37
CA ALA A 50 8.85 0.20 2.30
C ALA A 50 8.79 1.15 3.50
N ASP A 51 9.96 1.51 4.03
CA ASP A 51 10.08 2.40 5.18
C ASP A 51 9.64 3.82 4.84
N LYS A 52 10.06 4.29 3.65
CA LYS A 52 9.74 5.63 3.10
C LYS A 52 8.28 5.78 2.67
N ALA A 53 7.57 4.69 2.40
CA ALA A 53 6.16 4.75 2.00
C ALA A 53 5.26 5.23 3.15
N GLN A 54 4.65 6.40 2.97
CA GLN A 54 3.73 7.00 3.95
C GLN A 54 2.27 6.84 3.55
N THR A 55 1.99 6.76 2.25
CA THR A 55 0.64 6.65 1.69
C THR A 55 0.46 5.38 0.86
N LEU A 56 -0.79 5.04 0.54
CA LEU A 56 -1.08 3.95 -0.39
C LEU A 56 -0.58 4.25 -1.81
N GLU A 57 -0.58 5.53 -2.21
CA GLU A 57 0.01 5.97 -3.48
C GLU A 57 1.51 5.66 -3.56
N ASP A 58 2.25 5.84 -2.47
CA ASP A 58 3.68 5.52 -2.42
C ASP A 58 3.92 4.02 -2.65
N ILE A 59 3.15 3.16 -1.95
CA ILE A 59 3.25 1.70 -2.11
C ILE A 59 2.95 1.28 -3.55
N VAL A 60 1.89 1.81 -4.15
CA VAL A 60 1.54 1.52 -5.56
C VAL A 60 2.64 2.00 -6.51
N THR A 61 3.24 3.16 -6.22
CA THR A 61 4.34 3.72 -7.03
C THR A 61 5.57 2.82 -6.97
N ILE A 62 5.96 2.37 -5.78
CA ILE A 62 7.09 1.45 -5.58
C ILE A 62 6.87 0.15 -6.34
N VAL A 63 5.68 -0.45 -6.22
CA VAL A 63 5.34 -1.69 -6.91
C VAL A 63 5.41 -1.50 -8.43
N ARG A 64 4.89 -0.40 -8.97
CA ARG A 64 4.99 -0.09 -10.41
C ARG A 64 6.44 0.09 -10.88
N GLN A 65 7.27 0.74 -10.07
CA GLN A 65 8.69 0.91 -10.38
C GLN A 65 9.43 -0.43 -10.38
N ALA A 66 9.16 -1.29 -9.39
CA ALA A 66 9.71 -2.65 -9.34
C ALA A 66 9.27 -3.49 -10.55
N GLN A 67 7.99 -3.46 -10.93
CA GLN A 67 7.50 -4.13 -12.14
C GLN A 67 8.16 -3.63 -13.42
N ALA A 68 8.37 -2.31 -13.54
CA ALA A 68 9.04 -1.74 -14.70
C ALA A 68 10.53 -2.15 -14.80
N GLN A 69 11.19 -2.37 -13.66
CA GLN A 69 12.59 -2.82 -13.60
C GLN A 69 12.75 -4.32 -13.88
N SER A 70 11.73 -5.14 -13.61
CA SER A 70 11.77 -6.58 -13.89
C SER A 70 11.39 -6.96 -15.32
N GLN A 71 10.92 -6.01 -16.13
CA GLN A 71 10.53 -6.23 -17.54
C GLN A 71 11.62 -5.81 -18.55
N VAL A 72 12.84 -5.46 -18.09
CA VAL A 72 14.01 -5.18 -18.94
C VAL A 72 15.01 -6.34 -18.97
#